data_AF-A0A838JHC0-F1
#
_entry.id   AF-A0A838JHC0-F1
#
_cell.length_a   1.000
_cell.length_b   1.000
_cell.length_c   1.000
_cell.angle_alpha   90.00
_cell.angle_beta   90.00
_cell.angle_gamma   90.00
#
_symmetry.space_group_name_H-M   'P 1'
#
loop_
_entity.id
_entity.type
_entity.pdbx_description
1 polymer ?
#
loop_
_entity_poly.entity_id
_entity_poly.type
_entity_poly.pdbx_seq_one_letter_code
_entity_poly.pdbx_strand_id
1 'polypeptide(L)'
;MIAGFQAANPTIKIKYEPVPFAQLNDVLQTRLGSGDANLDVYTADQPRIAALVHRNFLQDVNDKVGDVKSTLPASAIEASSAEGKLYSLSISNSTQLLYYNADLLKKAGIT
;
A
#
# COMPACT_ATOMS: atom_id res chain seq x y z
N MET A 1 14.43 4.59 -7.43
CA MET A 1 13.10 5.13 -7.79
C MET A 1 12.98 6.62 -7.47
N ILE A 2 13.10 7.08 -6.20
CA ILE A 2 12.99 8.50 -5.82
C ILE A 2 13.95 9.41 -6.62
N ALA A 3 15.24 9.05 -6.69
CA ALA A 3 16.22 9.85 -7.43
C ALA A 3 15.83 10.05 -8.91
N GLY A 4 15.32 9.00 -9.56
CA GLY A 4 14.85 9.07 -10.94
C GLY A 4 13.62 9.97 -11.10
N PHE A 5 12.65 9.88 -10.17
CA PHE A 5 11.48 10.76 -10.17
C PHE A 5 11.87 12.24 -10.00
N GLN A 6 12.75 12.56 -9.04
CA GLN A 6 13.19 13.93 -8.81
C GLN A 6 14.04 14.49 -9.96
N ALA A 7 14.79 13.65 -10.67
CA ALA A 7 15.53 14.05 -11.86
C ALA A 7 14.58 14.45 -13.00
N ALA A 8 13.49 13.72 -13.18
CA ALA A 8 12.44 14.04 -14.15
C ALA A 8 11.54 15.22 -13.72
N ASN A 9 11.45 15.48 -12.41
CA ASN A 9 10.58 16.50 -11.82
C ASN A 9 11.37 17.44 -10.89
N PRO A 10 12.19 18.35 -11.43
CA PRO A 10 13.19 19.10 -10.65
C PRO A 10 12.58 20.00 -9.57
N THR A 11 11.33 20.43 -9.73
CA THR A 11 10.56 21.25 -8.78
C THR A 11 9.95 20.45 -7.63
N ILE A 12 9.85 19.12 -7.75
CA ILE A 12 9.29 18.26 -6.71
C ILE A 12 10.43 17.61 -5.92
N LYS A 13 10.45 17.84 -4.61
CA LYS A 13 11.41 17.22 -3.68
C LYS A 13 10.67 16.23 -2.78
N ILE A 14 11.20 15.01 -2.68
CA ILE A 14 10.67 13.93 -1.87
C ILE A 14 11.55 13.79 -0.63
N LYS A 15 10.96 14.01 0.54
CA LYS A 15 11.53 13.64 1.84
C LYS A 15 11.03 12.24 2.21
N TYR A 16 11.90 11.24 2.07
CA TYR A 16 11.55 9.86 2.40
C TYR A 16 11.91 9.53 3.85
N GLU A 17 10.94 8.98 4.57
CA GLU A 17 11.09 8.56 5.96
C GLU A 17 10.79 7.06 6.07
N PRO A 18 11.82 6.19 6.23
CA PRO A 18 11.60 4.76 6.34
C PRO A 18 11.01 4.41 7.71
N VAL A 19 9.96 3.59 7.70
CA VAL A 19 9.33 3.06 8.92
C VAL A 19 9.31 1.53 8.82
N PRO A 20 9.88 0.80 9.80
CA PRO A 20 9.76 -0.66 9.84
C PRO A 20 8.28 -1.08 9.86
N PHE A 21 7.92 -2.12 9.11
CA PHE A 21 6.51 -2.54 8.99
C PHE A 21 5.85 -2.82 10.35
N ALA A 22 6.59 -3.43 11.29
CA ALA A 22 6.11 -3.70 12.64
C ALA A 22 5.69 -2.43 13.43
N GLN A 23 6.22 -1.26 13.05
CA GLN A 23 5.94 0.03 13.68
C GLN A 23 5.01 0.91 12.84
N LEU A 24 4.79 0.57 11.57
CA LEU A 24 4.07 1.40 10.60
C LEU A 24 2.71 1.86 11.13
N ASN A 25 1.97 0.92 11.70
CA ASN A 25 0.61 1.16 12.15
C ASN A 25 0.53 2.13 13.33
N ASP A 26 1.46 2.05 14.28
CA ASP A 26 1.53 2.92 15.44
C ASP A 26 2.01 4.32 15.04
N VAL A 27 3.04 4.40 14.19
CA VAL A 27 3.56 5.67 13.67
C VAL A 27 2.48 6.43 12.91
N LEU A 28 1.74 5.76 12.03
CA LEU A 28 0.64 6.39 11.29
C LEU A 28 -0.48 6.83 12.23
N GLN A 29 -0.86 6.00 13.22
CA GLN A 29 -1.88 6.36 14.20
C GLN A 29 -1.54 7.64 14.95
N THR A 30 -0.29 7.79 15.40
CA THR A 30 0.18 8.98 16.11
C THR A 30 0.22 10.20 15.19
N ARG A 31 0.87 10.09 14.02
CA ARG A 31 1.06 11.23 13.11
C ARG A 31 -0.26 11.75 12.55
N LEU A 32 -1.11 10.85 12.04
CA LEU A 32 -2.42 11.22 11.49
C LEU A 32 -3.35 11.73 12.59
N GLY A 33 -3.33 11.10 13.78
CA GLY A 33 -4.11 11.55 14.93
C GLY A 33 -3.70 12.93 15.47
N SER A 34 -2.42 13.30 15.31
CA SER A 34 -1.91 14.63 15.66
C SER A 34 -2.11 15.68 14.57
N GLY A 35 -2.60 15.29 13.38
CA GLY A 35 -2.74 16.18 12.23
C GLY A 35 -1.39 16.64 11.66
N ASP A 36 -0.39 15.75 11.59
CA ASP A 36 0.94 16.08 11.07
C ASP A 36 0.87 16.58 9.60
N ALA A 37 1.15 17.86 9.41
CA ALA A 37 1.10 18.53 8.12
C ALA A 37 2.27 18.16 7.17
N ASN A 38 3.25 17.37 7.62
CA ASN A 38 4.40 16.97 6.82
C ASN A 38 4.21 15.60 6.13
N LEU A 39 3.03 14.99 6.22
CA LEU A 39 2.75 13.68 5.66
C LEU A 39 1.78 13.80 4.48
N ASP A 40 2.33 13.89 3.27
CA ASP A 40 1.53 13.98 2.04
C ASP A 40 1.11 12.61 1.48
N VAL A 41 2.03 11.64 1.52
CA VAL A 41 1.86 10.29 0.97
C VAL A 41 2.47 9.27 1.93
N TYR A 42 1.74 8.20 2.22
CA TYR A 42 2.21 7.13 3.09
C TYR A 42 1.73 5.76 2.62
N THR A 43 2.48 4.71 3.01
CA THR A 43 2.07 3.33 2.78
C THR A 43 1.03 2.95 3.82
N ALA A 44 -0.16 2.54 3.36
CA ALA A 44 -1.19 1.98 4.22
C ALA A 44 -1.23 0.45 4.08
N ASP A 45 -1.37 -0.25 5.20
CA ASP A 45 -1.63 -1.68 5.18
C ASP A 45 -3.04 -1.95 4.62
N GLN A 46 -3.14 -2.87 3.66
CA GLN A 46 -4.35 -3.04 2.84
C GLN A 46 -5.61 -3.34 3.68
N PRO A 47 -5.59 -4.23 4.69
CA PRO A 47 -6.77 -4.50 5.51
C PRO A 47 -7.29 -3.28 6.29
N ARG A 48 -6.50 -2.20 6.41
CA ARG A 48 -6.85 -1.00 7.17
C ARG A 48 -7.53 0.09 6.34
N ILE A 49 -7.58 -0.02 5.02
CA ILE A 49 -8.08 1.06 4.14
C ILE A 49 -9.46 1.55 4.57
N ALA A 50 -10.44 0.67 4.76
CA ALA A 50 -11.79 1.06 5.18
C ALA A 50 -11.81 1.81 6.52
N ALA A 51 -11.00 1.38 7.50
CA ALA A 51 -10.91 2.04 8.80
C ALA A 51 -10.22 3.41 8.72
N LEU A 52 -9.23 3.57 7.85
CA LEU A 52 -8.57 4.85 7.61
C LEU A 52 -9.49 5.84 6.90
N VAL A 53 -10.31 5.37 5.94
CA VAL A 53 -11.34 6.17 5.29
C VAL A 53 -12.38 6.65 6.30
N HIS A 54 -12.89 5.76 7.16
CA HIS A 54 -13.87 6.11 8.19
C HIS A 54 -13.34 7.17 9.18
N ARG A 55 -12.01 7.20 9.41
CA ARG A 55 -11.35 8.19 10.26
C ARG A 55 -10.94 9.47 9.52
N ASN A 56 -11.31 9.60 8.24
CA ASN A 56 -10.93 10.71 7.38
C ASN A 56 -9.41 10.90 7.27
N PHE A 57 -8.66 9.79 7.30
CA PHE A 57 -7.19 9.79 7.17
C PHE A 57 -6.71 9.59 5.74
N LEU A 58 -7.60 9.21 4.82
CA LEU A 58 -7.30 9.05 3.41
C LEU A 58 -8.14 10.02 2.57
N GLN A 59 -7.53 10.51 1.50
CA GLN A 59 -8.18 11.36 0.51
C GLN A 59 -8.76 10.51 -0.63
N ASP A 60 -9.94 10.86 -1.11
CA ASP A 60 -10.50 10.33 -2.36
C ASP A 60 -9.60 10.72 -3.54
N VAL A 61 -9.11 9.72 -4.27
CA VAL A 61 -8.20 9.90 -5.40
C VAL A 61 -8.81 9.59 -6.75
N ASN A 62 -10.13 9.30 -6.85
CA ASN A 62 -10.79 8.96 -8.11
C ASN A 62 -10.44 9.93 -9.25
N ASP A 63 -10.55 11.23 -8.98
CA ASP A 63 -10.32 12.29 -9.97
C ASP A 63 -8.84 12.70 -10.08
N LYS A 64 -7.94 12.03 -9.36
CA LYS A 64 -6.49 12.32 -9.32
C LYS A 64 -5.67 11.29 -10.06
N VAL A 65 -6.27 10.17 -10.44
CA VAL A 65 -5.60 9.06 -11.11
C VAL A 65 -6.17 8.85 -12.50
N GLY A 66 -5.35 8.34 -13.41
CA GLY A 66 -5.81 7.89 -14.72
C GLY A 66 -6.61 6.60 -14.64
N ASP A 67 -6.80 5.93 -15.78
CA ASP A 67 -7.49 4.64 -15.81
C ASP A 67 -6.66 3.53 -15.12
N VAL A 68 -6.94 3.31 -13.83
CA VAL A 68 -6.28 2.28 -13.02
C VAL A 68 -6.66 0.85 -13.42
N LYS A 69 -7.80 0.65 -14.10
CA LYS A 69 -8.27 -0.69 -14.49
C LYS A 69 -7.38 -1.34 -15.54
N SER A 70 -6.69 -0.52 -16.34
CA SER A 70 -5.70 -1.00 -17.32
C SER A 70 -4.38 -1.45 -16.68
N THR A 71 -4.10 -1.01 -15.44
CA THR A 71 -2.79 -1.22 -14.78
C THR A 71 -2.86 -2.11 -13.54
N LEU A 72 -4.00 -2.16 -12.85
CA LEU A 72 -4.14 -2.86 -11.57
C LEU A 72 -5.16 -4.01 -11.69
N PRO A 73 -4.92 -5.16 -11.02
CA PRO A 73 -5.92 -6.21 -10.88
C PRO A 73 -7.19 -5.69 -10.21
N ALA A 74 -8.35 -6.23 -10.58
CA ALA A 74 -9.63 -5.84 -9.99
C ALA A 74 -9.65 -6.00 -8.46
N SER A 75 -9.05 -7.07 -7.93
CA SER A 75 -8.93 -7.30 -6.49
C SER A 75 -8.12 -6.23 -5.77
N ALA A 76 -7.08 -5.69 -6.41
CA ALA A 76 -6.28 -4.60 -5.84
C ALA A 76 -7.08 -3.29 -5.82
N ILE A 77 -7.88 -3.02 -6.85
CA ILE A 77 -8.76 -1.84 -6.91
C ILE A 77 -9.83 -1.94 -5.82
N GLU A 78 -10.48 -3.09 -5.69
CA GLU A 78 -11.47 -3.35 -4.65
C GLU A 78 -10.87 -3.18 -3.25
N ALA A 79 -9.72 -3.81 -3.01
CA ALA A 79 -8.96 -3.73 -1.76
C ALA A 79 -8.50 -2.31 -1.38
N SER A 80 -8.36 -1.43 -2.39
CA SER A 80 -7.93 -0.03 -2.23
C SER A 80 -9.11 0.95 -2.19
N SER A 81 -10.35 0.44 -2.28
CA SER A 81 -11.58 1.23 -2.34
C SER A 81 -12.43 1.06 -1.08
N ALA A 82 -13.18 2.11 -0.74
CA ALA A 82 -14.21 2.08 0.30
C ALA A 82 -15.35 3.00 -0.13
N GLU A 83 -16.59 2.71 0.26
CA GLU A 83 -17.74 3.59 -0.03
C GLU A 83 -17.88 3.97 -1.53
N GLY A 84 -17.48 3.06 -2.43
CA GLY A 84 -17.54 3.27 -3.89
C GLY A 84 -16.43 4.17 -4.47
N LYS A 85 -15.44 4.56 -3.68
CA LYS A 85 -14.34 5.45 -4.06
C LYS A 85 -12.99 4.80 -3.81
N LEU A 86 -12.00 5.18 -4.60
CA LEU A 86 -10.61 4.77 -4.51
C LEU A 86 -9.86 5.71 -3.57
N TYR A 87 -9.13 5.15 -2.61
CA TYR A 87 -8.41 5.92 -1.59
C TYR A 87 -6.91 5.63 -1.55
N SER A 88 -6.45 4.61 -2.28
CA SER A 88 -5.03 4.26 -2.37
C SER A 88 -4.71 3.56 -3.69
N LEU A 89 -3.42 3.43 -4.00
CA LEU A 89 -2.93 2.67 -5.14
C LEU A 89 -2.05 1.53 -4.64
N SER A 90 -2.41 0.30 -4.98
CA SER A 90 -1.64 -0.89 -4.60
C SER A 90 -0.28 -0.92 -5.31
N ILE A 91 0.80 -0.99 -4.54
CA ILE A 91 2.18 -1.10 -5.04
C ILE A 91 2.73 -2.54 -5.00
N SER A 92 2.08 -3.41 -4.24
CA SER A 92 2.44 -4.83 -4.10
C SER A 92 1.22 -5.62 -3.64
N ASN A 93 1.26 -6.93 -3.87
CA ASN A 93 0.32 -7.88 -3.26
C ASN A 93 1.11 -9.00 -2.57
N SER A 94 0.40 -9.77 -1.75
CA SER A 94 0.93 -10.99 -1.14
C SER A 94 -0.18 -12.02 -1.09
N THR A 95 0.21 -13.29 -1.15
CA THR A 95 -0.70 -14.40 -0.92
C THR A 95 0.03 -15.46 -0.10
N GLN A 96 -0.73 -16.28 0.62
CA GLN A 96 -0.15 -17.40 1.33
C GLN A 96 0.21 -18.50 0.33
N LEU A 97 1.46 -18.94 0.40
CA LEU A 97 1.94 -20.09 -0.36
C LEU A 97 2.48 -21.14 0.61
N LEU A 98 2.39 -22.40 0.21
CA LEU A 98 3.04 -23.50 0.91
C LEU A 98 4.42 -23.75 0.28
N TYR A 99 5.47 -23.55 1.06
CA TYR A 99 6.82 -23.96 0.69
C TYR A 99 7.09 -25.32 1.33
N TYR A 100 7.51 -26.30 0.53
CA TYR A 100 7.82 -27.64 1.01
C TYR A 100 9.07 -28.18 0.31
N ASN A 101 9.72 -29.16 0.94
CA ASN A 101 10.85 -29.87 0.33
C ASN A 101 10.33 -31.06 -0.47
N ALA A 102 10.36 -30.95 -1.80
CA ALA A 102 9.87 -31.98 -2.70
C ALA A 102 10.61 -33.32 -2.56
N ASP A 103 11.93 -33.29 -2.32
CA ASP A 103 12.72 -34.52 -2.15
C ASP A 103 12.35 -35.29 -0.89
N LEU A 104 12.05 -34.58 0.20
CA LEU A 104 11.60 -35.20 1.45
C LEU A 104 10.21 -35.81 1.31
N LEU A 105 9.28 -35.14 0.63
CA LEU A 105 7.95 -35.72 0.35
C LEU A 105 8.06 -36.98 -0.50
N LYS A 106 8.86 -36.94 -1.58
CA LYS A 106 9.09 -38.11 -2.44
C LYS A 106 9.75 -39.28 -1.67
N LYS A 107 10.74 -39.00 -0.82
CA LYS A 107 11.38 -40.01 0.05
C LYS A 107 10.39 -40.63 1.04
N ALA A 108 9.41 -39.86 1.50
CA ALA A 108 8.34 -40.35 2.36
C ALA A 108 7.20 -41.05 1.60
N GLY A 109 7.29 -41.18 0.28
CA GLY A 109 6.25 -41.80 -0.56
C GLY A 109 5.02 -40.91 -0.80
N ILE A 110 5.12 -39.61 -0.51
CA ILE A 110 4.07 -38.62 -0.79
C ILE A 110 4.34 -38.03 -2.18
N THR A 111 3.43 -38.28 -3.12
CA THR A 111 3.50 -37.82 -4.52
C THR A 111 2.34 -36.91 -4.87
#